data_AF-A0A4D6L6F6-F1
#
_entry.id   AF-A0A4D6L6F6-F1
#
_cell.length_a   1.000
_cell.length_b   1.000
_cell.length_c   1.000
_cell.angle_alpha   90.00
_cell.angle_beta   90.00
_cell.angle_gamma   90.00
#
_symmetry.space_group_name_H-M   'P 1'
#
loop_
_entity.id
_entity.type
_entity.pdbx_description
1 polymer ?
#
loop_
_entity_poly.entity_id
_entity_poly.type
_entity_poly.pdbx_seq_one_letter_code
_entity_poly.pdbx_strand_id
1 'polypeptide(L)'
;MTISRNRLTGKIPATFANLNLAFVDLSRNMLEGDASVLFGSGKNTQKIHLAKNSLAFDLGKVGLSKNLNGLDLRNNRIYGTLPQGLTQLKFLHSLNVSFNNLCGEIPQGGNLQRFDVSSYANNKCLCGSPLPACT
;
A
#
# COMPACT_ATOMS: atom_id res chain seq x y z
N MET A 1 5.22 -4.80 14.83
CA MET A 1 5.36 -3.44 15.40
C MET A 1 4.06 -2.70 15.18
N THR A 2 3.45 -2.24 16.27
CA THR A 2 2.15 -1.55 16.25
C THR A 2 2.28 -0.26 17.03
N ILE A 3 2.19 0.88 16.34
CA ILE A 3 2.20 2.23 16.94
C ILE A 3 1.11 3.09 16.29
N SER A 4 -0.07 2.51 16.10
CA SER A 4 -1.21 3.18 15.50
C SER A 4 -1.98 4.06 16.49
N ARG A 5 -2.78 5.02 15.97
CA ARG A 5 -3.65 5.92 16.75
C ARG A 5 -2.89 6.84 17.71
N ASN A 6 -1.83 7.45 17.20
CA ASN A 6 -1.06 8.44 17.94
C ASN A 6 -1.01 9.76 17.16
N ARG A 7 -0.19 10.68 17.65
CA ARG A 7 0.10 11.97 17.03
C ARG A 7 1.53 12.02 16.48
N LEU A 8 2.08 10.86 16.07
CA LEU A 8 3.44 10.82 15.54
C LEU A 8 3.54 11.64 14.26
N THR A 9 4.54 12.51 14.19
CA THR A 9 4.83 13.40 13.06
C THR A 9 6.17 13.06 12.43
N GLY A 10 6.47 13.68 11.29
CA GLY A 10 7.74 13.54 10.60
C GLY A 10 7.82 12.29 9.73
N LYS A 11 9.02 12.01 9.25
CA LYS A 11 9.28 10.94 8.27
C LYS A 11 9.55 9.59 8.94
N ILE A 12 9.27 8.51 8.23
CA ILE A 12 9.75 7.18 8.62
C ILE A 12 11.28 7.14 8.46
N PRO A 13 12.05 6.81 9.51
CA PRO A 13 13.50 6.80 9.42
C PRO A 13 14.02 5.75 8.43
N ALA A 14 15.06 6.10 7.66
CA ALA A 14 15.66 5.20 6.67
C ALA A 14 16.21 3.90 7.30
N THR A 15 16.56 3.92 8.58
CA THR A 15 17.01 2.74 9.35
C THR A 15 15.95 1.63 9.41
N PHE A 16 14.67 1.92 9.15
CA PHE A 16 13.61 0.92 9.03
C PHE A 16 13.82 -0.04 7.85
N ALA A 17 14.67 0.32 6.88
CA ALA A 17 15.10 -0.60 5.82
C ALA A 17 15.72 -1.89 6.39
N ASN A 18 16.42 -1.79 7.53
CA ASN A 18 17.09 -2.92 8.20
C ASN A 18 16.13 -3.82 8.99
N LEU A 19 14.86 -3.41 9.17
CA LEU A 19 13.87 -4.18 9.90
C LEU A 19 13.20 -5.20 8.99
N ASN A 20 13.02 -6.41 9.51
CA ASN A 20 12.33 -7.52 8.85
C ASN A 20 11.13 -7.98 9.69
N LEU A 21 10.09 -7.14 9.73
CA LEU A 21 8.93 -7.31 10.59
C LEU A 21 7.82 -8.07 9.85
N ALA A 22 7.19 -9.04 10.50
CA ALA A 22 6.01 -9.71 9.96
C ALA A 22 4.77 -8.78 9.91
N PHE A 23 4.64 -7.87 10.88
CA PHE A 23 3.49 -6.97 11.00
C PHE A 23 3.97 -5.54 11.26
N VAL A 24 3.47 -4.59 10.47
CA VAL A 24 3.70 -3.15 10.66
C VAL A 24 2.36 -2.44 10.64
N ASP A 25 2.00 -1.80 11.75
CA ASP A 25 0.85 -0.90 11.82
C ASP A 25 1.27 0.45 12.40
N LEU A 26 1.28 1.45 11.51
CA LEU A 26 1.55 2.86 11.81
C LEU A 26 0.34 3.73 11.49
N SER A 27 -0.84 3.12 11.32
CA SER A 27 -2.05 3.81 10.89
C SER A 27 -2.53 4.86 11.90
N ARG A 28 -3.26 5.87 11.41
CA ARG A 28 -3.86 6.95 12.23
C ARG A 28 -2.80 7.72 13.02
N ASN A 29 -1.86 8.30 12.29
CA ASN A 29 -0.84 9.22 12.79
C ASN A 29 -0.79 10.46 11.86
N MET A 30 0.23 11.30 12.01
CA MET A 30 0.54 12.44 11.14
C MET A 30 1.90 12.24 10.45
N LEU A 31 2.27 10.98 10.16
CA LEU A 31 3.52 10.67 9.46
C LEU A 31 3.46 11.18 8.02
N GLU A 32 4.60 11.61 7.49
CA GLU A 32 4.69 12.21 6.17
C GLU A 32 5.92 11.71 5.39
N GLY A 33 5.95 12.05 4.10
CA GLY A 33 7.05 11.69 3.22
C GLY A 33 7.05 10.22 2.82
N ASP A 34 8.24 9.70 2.54
CA ASP A 34 8.43 8.39 1.93
C ASP A 34 8.35 7.25 2.98
N ALA A 35 7.58 6.20 2.64
CA ALA A 35 7.44 4.98 3.42
C ALA A 35 7.94 3.72 2.69
N SER A 36 8.57 3.87 1.52
CA SER A 36 9.04 2.79 0.65
C SER A 36 10.00 1.83 1.36
N VAL A 37 10.75 2.31 2.36
CA VAL A 37 11.66 1.51 3.20
C VAL A 37 10.96 0.37 3.97
N LEU A 38 9.64 0.45 4.16
CA LEU A 38 8.83 -0.60 4.79
C LEU A 38 8.53 -1.77 3.84
N PHE A 39 8.77 -1.58 2.55
CA PHE A 39 8.51 -2.55 1.49
C PHE A 39 9.82 -3.22 1.04
N GLY A 40 9.71 -4.31 0.28
CA GLY A 40 10.85 -5.05 -0.27
C GLY A 40 10.53 -6.52 -0.50
N SER A 41 10.95 -7.06 -1.64
CA SER A 41 10.75 -8.47 -2.00
C SER A 41 11.51 -9.45 -1.10
N GLY A 42 12.62 -9.00 -0.51
CA GLY A 42 13.41 -9.77 0.48
C GLY A 42 12.88 -9.70 1.91
N LYS A 43 11.82 -8.92 2.19
CA LYS A 43 11.21 -8.86 3.53
C LYS A 43 10.25 -10.03 3.75
N ASN A 44 9.99 -10.35 5.02
CA ASN A 44 9.03 -11.35 5.47
C ASN A 44 7.69 -10.72 5.94
N THR A 45 7.39 -9.51 5.46
CA THR A 45 6.23 -8.75 5.91
C THR A 45 4.93 -9.39 5.44
N GLN A 46 4.04 -9.65 6.38
CA GLN A 46 2.72 -10.21 6.14
C GLN A 46 1.64 -9.13 6.08
N LYS A 47 1.72 -8.09 6.93
CA LYS A 47 0.76 -6.98 6.90
C LYS A 47 1.42 -5.64 7.05
N ILE A 48 0.96 -4.69 6.23
CA ILE A 48 1.37 -3.29 6.26
C ILE A 48 0.11 -2.43 6.35
N HIS A 49 -0.09 -1.77 7.49
CA HIS A 49 -1.18 -0.84 7.72
C HIS A 49 -0.61 0.57 7.96
N LEU A 50 -0.81 1.46 6.98
CA LEU A 50 -0.32 2.84 6.99
C LEU A 50 -1.46 3.86 6.84
N ALA A 51 -2.70 3.39 6.89
CA ALA A 51 -3.89 4.20 6.66
C ALA A 51 -3.93 5.48 7.50
N LYS A 52 -4.50 6.56 6.96
CA LYS A 52 -4.71 7.83 7.66
C LYS A 52 -3.40 8.42 8.18
N ASN A 53 -2.54 8.79 7.23
CA ASN A 53 -1.32 9.57 7.43
C ASN A 53 -1.21 10.60 6.27
N SER A 54 -0.05 11.26 6.13
CA SER A 54 0.28 12.14 5.00
C SER A 54 1.44 11.60 4.16
N LEU A 55 1.56 10.27 4.04
CA LEU A 55 2.66 9.62 3.33
C LEU A 55 2.54 9.85 1.82
N ALA A 56 3.67 10.04 1.15
CA ALA A 56 3.77 10.30 -0.28
C ALA A 56 5.00 9.58 -0.85
N PHE A 57 4.76 8.53 -1.64
CA PHE A 57 5.77 7.77 -2.36
C PHE A 57 5.16 7.09 -3.58
N ASP A 58 6.02 6.65 -4.50
CA ASP A 58 5.62 5.94 -5.71
C ASP A 58 5.41 4.46 -5.41
N LEU A 59 4.15 4.03 -5.32
CA LEU A 59 3.81 2.63 -5.02
C LEU A 59 4.23 1.69 -6.16
N GLY A 60 4.31 2.18 -7.41
CA GLY A 60 4.71 1.38 -8.56
C GLY A 60 6.17 0.93 -8.50
N LYS A 61 7.00 1.60 -7.68
CA LYS A 61 8.45 1.33 -7.55
C LYS A 61 8.81 0.42 -6.37
N VAL A 62 7.86 0.01 -5.54
CA VAL A 62 8.18 -0.82 -4.37
C VAL A 62 8.19 -2.31 -4.70
N GLY A 63 9.15 -3.04 -4.12
CA GLY A 63 9.10 -4.50 -4.09
C GLY A 63 8.13 -5.00 -3.01
N LEU A 64 7.45 -6.12 -3.25
CA LEU A 64 6.49 -6.68 -2.29
C LEU A 64 6.95 -8.04 -1.77
N SER A 65 6.81 -8.25 -0.46
CA SER A 65 7.03 -9.55 0.16
C SER A 65 6.02 -10.56 -0.38
N LYS A 66 6.48 -11.77 -0.73
CA LYS A 66 5.60 -12.86 -1.18
C LYS A 66 4.63 -13.34 -0.09
N ASN A 67 4.91 -13.03 1.18
CA ASN A 67 4.10 -13.41 2.33
C ASN A 67 3.03 -12.38 2.69
N LEU A 68 2.96 -11.26 1.95
CA LEU A 68 2.02 -10.19 2.21
C LEU A 68 0.58 -10.69 2.01
N ASN A 69 -0.21 -10.62 3.08
CA ASN A 69 -1.61 -11.03 3.13
C ASN A 69 -2.58 -9.88 3.45
N GLY A 70 -2.08 -8.75 3.97
CA GLY A 70 -2.87 -7.55 4.24
C GLY A 70 -2.15 -6.25 3.92
N LEU A 71 -2.81 -5.36 3.18
CA LEU A 71 -2.29 -4.04 2.82
C LEU A 71 -3.38 -2.97 2.96
N ASP A 72 -3.24 -2.06 3.93
CA ASP A 72 -4.14 -0.91 4.11
C ASP A 72 -3.34 0.40 4.03
N LEU A 73 -3.44 1.09 2.89
CA LEU A 73 -2.74 2.33 2.55
C LEU A 73 -3.68 3.53 2.47
N ARG A 74 -4.96 3.36 2.79
CA ARG A 74 -5.98 4.37 2.49
C ARG A 74 -5.74 5.71 3.16
N ASN A 75 -6.27 6.78 2.58
CA ASN A 75 -6.17 8.14 3.13
C ASN A 75 -4.71 8.56 3.37
N ASN A 76 -3.96 8.63 2.27
CA ASN A 76 -2.61 9.17 2.21
C ASN A 76 -2.48 10.02 0.93
N ARG A 77 -1.25 10.35 0.53
CA ARG A 77 -0.92 11.05 -0.72
C ARG A 77 -0.07 10.17 -1.65
N ILE A 78 -0.19 8.85 -1.53
CA ILE A 78 0.60 7.86 -2.27
C ILE A 78 0.25 7.96 -3.75
N TYR A 79 1.25 7.93 -4.63
CA TYR A 79 1.10 8.16 -6.06
C TYR A 79 1.78 7.05 -6.88
N GLY A 80 1.76 7.21 -8.20
CA GLY A 80 2.25 6.19 -9.12
C GLY A 80 1.18 5.16 -9.45
N THR A 81 1.61 3.97 -9.86
CA THR A 81 0.73 2.87 -10.26
C THR A 81 0.62 1.82 -9.15
N LEU A 82 -0.30 0.87 -9.32
CA LEU A 82 -0.25 -0.38 -8.56
C LEU A 82 0.85 -1.28 -9.15
N PRO A 83 1.82 -1.77 -8.36
CA PRO A 83 2.92 -2.57 -8.87
C PRO A 83 2.43 -3.94 -9.33
N GLN A 84 2.95 -4.42 -10.47
CA GLN A 84 2.59 -5.72 -11.05
C GLN A 84 2.80 -6.88 -10.06
N GLY A 85 3.73 -6.74 -9.12
CA GLY A 85 4.02 -7.74 -8.08
C GLY A 85 2.81 -8.11 -7.21
N LEU A 86 1.80 -7.24 -7.10
CA LEU A 86 0.54 -7.55 -6.39
C LEU A 86 -0.18 -8.78 -6.97
N THR A 87 -0.07 -9.00 -8.28
CA THR A 87 -0.69 -10.16 -8.97
C THR A 87 -0.08 -11.50 -8.54
N GLN A 88 1.12 -11.49 -7.97
CA GLN A 88 1.85 -12.69 -7.55
C GLN A 88 1.58 -13.08 -6.08
N LEU A 89 0.85 -12.24 -5.34
CA LEU A 89 0.60 -12.44 -3.92
C LEU A 89 -0.58 -13.37 -3.68
N LYS A 90 -0.31 -14.68 -3.65
CA LYS A 90 -1.32 -15.73 -3.49
C LYS A 90 -2.15 -15.62 -2.21
N PHE A 91 -1.56 -15.05 -1.15
CA PHE A 91 -2.19 -14.93 0.17
C PHE A 91 -2.79 -13.55 0.45
N LEU A 92 -2.76 -12.62 -0.52
CA LEU A 92 -3.35 -11.30 -0.34
C LEU A 92 -4.87 -11.42 -0.28
N HIS A 93 -5.43 -11.25 0.92
CA HIS A 93 -6.87 -11.38 1.17
C HIS A 93 -7.47 -10.09 1.74
N SER A 94 -6.66 -9.06 2.02
CA SER A 94 -7.12 -7.74 2.42
C SER A 94 -6.31 -6.66 1.69
N LEU A 95 -7.01 -5.82 0.94
CA LEU A 95 -6.42 -4.69 0.23
C LEU A 95 -7.29 -3.46 0.38
N ASN A 96 -6.70 -2.32 0.72
CA ASN A 96 -7.33 -1.01 0.59
C ASN A 96 -6.28 0.04 0.22
N VAL A 97 -6.43 0.61 -0.97
CA VAL A 97 -5.57 1.68 -1.52
C VAL A 97 -6.37 2.95 -1.82
N SER A 98 -7.63 3.01 -1.37
CA SER A 98 -8.54 4.13 -1.63
C SER A 98 -8.06 5.45 -1.04
N PHE A 99 -8.60 6.58 -1.53
CA PHE A 99 -8.24 7.92 -1.04
C PHE A 99 -6.72 8.17 -1.08
N ASN A 100 -6.15 8.07 -2.29
CA ASN A 100 -4.76 8.32 -2.61
C ASN A 100 -4.66 9.04 -3.97
N ASN A 101 -3.44 9.22 -4.47
CA ASN A 101 -3.17 9.84 -5.77
C ASN A 101 -2.69 8.82 -6.82
N LEU A 102 -3.11 7.56 -6.71
CA LEU A 102 -2.71 6.51 -7.65
C LEU A 102 -3.36 6.71 -9.02
N CYS A 103 -2.69 6.24 -10.06
CA CYS A 103 -3.12 6.35 -11.44
C CYS A 103 -2.71 5.13 -12.26
N GLY A 104 -3.38 4.91 -13.37
CA GLY A 104 -3.10 3.83 -14.32
C GLY A 104 -4.00 2.61 -14.11
N GLU A 105 -3.80 1.62 -14.97
CA GLU A 105 -4.62 0.42 -14.96
C GLU A 105 -4.32 -0.47 -13.74
N ILE A 106 -5.37 -1.03 -13.13
CA ILE A 106 -5.25 -2.06 -12.09
C ILE A 106 -4.69 -3.33 -12.74
N PRO A 107 -3.55 -3.87 -12.27
CA PRO A 107 -2.97 -5.09 -12.81
C PRO A 107 -3.95 -6.25 -12.83
N GLN A 108 -4.00 -6.98 -13.93
CA GLN A 108 -4.83 -8.17 -14.07
C GLN A 108 -4.12 -9.40 -13.50
N GLY A 109 -4.83 -10.15 -12.66
CA GLY A 109 -4.37 -11.41 -12.10
C GLY A 109 -4.24 -11.42 -10.57
N GLY A 110 -3.97 -12.61 -10.02
CA GLY A 110 -3.97 -12.84 -8.58
C GLY A 110 -5.35 -12.60 -7.97
N ASN A 111 -5.41 -11.86 -6.86
CA ASN A 111 -6.65 -11.57 -6.13
C ASN A 111 -7.19 -10.15 -6.36
N LEU A 112 -6.56 -9.33 -7.20
CA LEU A 112 -6.91 -7.91 -7.32
C LEU A 112 -8.37 -7.70 -7.76
N GLN A 113 -8.83 -8.45 -8.76
CA GLN A 113 -10.20 -8.35 -9.24
C GLN A 113 -11.26 -8.90 -8.25
N ARG A 114 -10.86 -9.51 -7.13
CA ARG A 114 -11.79 -10.02 -6.09
C ARG A 114 -12.11 -8.97 -5.03
N PHE A 115 -11.30 -7.93 -4.90
CA PHE A 115 -11.55 -6.87 -3.93
C PHE A 115 -12.67 -5.95 -4.43
N ASP A 116 -13.44 -5.42 -3.49
CA ASP A 116 -14.53 -4.51 -3.78
C ASP A 116 -14.03 -3.21 -4.42
N VAL A 117 -14.87 -2.56 -5.23
CA VAL A 117 -14.56 -1.28 -5.87
C VAL A 117 -14.15 -0.20 -4.86
N SER A 118 -14.68 -0.26 -3.63
CA SER A 118 -14.31 0.66 -2.55
C SER A 118 -12.85 0.55 -2.12
N SER A 119 -12.17 -0.59 -2.35
CA SER A 119 -10.74 -0.75 -2.09
C SER A 119 -9.88 0.12 -2.99
N TYR A 120 -10.40 0.57 -4.13
CA TYR A 120 -9.68 1.35 -5.15
C TYR A 120 -10.20 2.78 -5.31
N ALA A 121 -11.36 3.10 -4.71
CA ALA A 121 -12.07 4.35 -4.89
C ALA A 121 -11.26 5.59 -4.51
N ASN A 122 -11.63 6.75 -5.06
CA ASN A 122 -11.01 8.04 -4.73
C ASN A 122 -9.49 8.05 -4.94
N ASN A 123 -9.05 7.51 -6.07
CA ASN A 123 -7.70 7.67 -6.58
C ASN A 123 -7.69 8.63 -7.77
N LYS A 124 -6.52 9.20 -8.10
CA LYS A 124 -6.37 10.24 -9.13
C LYS A 124 -6.90 9.78 -10.50
N CYS A 125 -6.50 8.58 -10.94
CA CYS A 125 -6.90 8.02 -12.23
C CYS A 125 -6.66 6.50 -12.30
N LEU A 126 -7.01 5.77 -11.24
CA LEU A 126 -7.06 4.31 -11.33
C LEU A 126 -8.25 3.87 -12.21
N CYS A 127 -8.00 2.91 -13.08
CA CYS A 127 -8.98 2.36 -14.02
C CYS A 127 -8.71 0.87 -14.27
N GLY A 128 -9.60 0.20 -14.99
CA GLY A 128 -9.54 -1.25 -15.22
C GLY A 128 -10.14 -2.07 -14.07
N SER A 129 -10.57 -3.30 -14.38
CA SER A 129 -11.34 -4.14 -13.45
C SER A 129 -10.67 -4.26 -12.07
N PRO A 130 -11.39 -4.02 -10.95
CA PRO A 130 -12.87 -3.92 -10.85
C PRO A 130 -13.47 -2.53 -11.09
N LEU A 131 -12.65 -1.52 -11.41
CA LEU A 131 -13.14 -0.19 -11.80
C LEU A 131 -13.57 -0.16 -13.27
N PRO A 132 -14.24 0.92 -13.73
CA PRO A 132 -14.47 1.14 -15.15
C PRO A 132 -13.18 1.06 -15.97
N ALA A 133 -13.30 0.63 -17.22
CA ALA A 133 -12.16 0.52 -18.14
C ALA A 133 -11.42 1.86 -18.29
N CYS A 134 -10.13 1.78 -18.59
CA CYS A 134 -9.33 2.96 -18.89
C CYS A 134 -9.81 3.61 -20.19
N THR A 135 -9.97 4.93 -20.17
CA THR A 135 -10.34 5.77 -21.33
C THR A 135 -9.12 6.42 -21.94
#